data_AF-A0A6G6YMM8-F1
#
_entry.id   AF-A0A6G6YMM8-F1
#
_cell.length_a   1.000
_cell.length_b   1.000
_cell.length_c   1.000
_cell.angle_alpha   90.00
_cell.angle_beta   90.00
_cell.angle_gamma   90.00
#
_symmetry.space_group_name_H-M   'P 1'
#
loop_
_entity.id
_entity.type
_entity.pdbx_description
1 polymer ?
#
loop_
_entity_poly.entity_id
_entity_poly.type
_entity_poly.pdbx_seq_one_letter_code
_entity_poly.pdbx_strand_id
1 'polypeptide(L)' 'MDCDRSKPNGTVFGIHDWLDYLWNQAAMCRKLVQQADDPLVKTELLALASVCQEIADNIEDHLTGGEGHAPRGQRLS' A
#
# COMPACT_ATOMS: atom_id res chain seq x y z
N MET A 1 -14.02 38.46 -14.92
CA MET A 1 -12.81 37.94 -14.27
C MET A 1 -12.99 36.44 -14.22
N ASP A 2 -12.60 35.78 -15.29
CA ASP A 2 -12.59 34.33 -15.39
C ASP A 2 -11.46 33.86 -14.48
N CYS A 3 -11.83 33.24 -13.35
CA CYS A 3 -10.89 32.54 -12.50
C CYS A 3 -10.39 31.36 -13.31
N ASP A 4 -9.28 31.56 -14.01
CA ASP A 4 -8.47 30.53 -14.62
C ASP A 4 -8.17 29.52 -13.52
N ARG A 5 -8.96 28.45 -13.50
CA ARG A 5 -8.82 27.32 -12.60
C ARG A 5 -7.60 26.57 -13.11
N SER A 6 -6.43 27.12 -12.83
CA SER A 6 -5.14 26.48 -13.07
C SER A 6 -5.23 25.09 -12.47
N LYS A 7 -5.36 24.08 -13.35
CA LYS A 7 -5.29 22.68 -12.98
C LYS A 7 -3.98 22.49 -12.21
N PRO A 8 -3.98 21.82 -11.04
CA PRO A 8 -2.71 21.49 -10.43
C PRO A 8 -1.96 20.54 -11.37
N ASN A 9 -0.91 21.06 -12.03
CA ASN A 9 0.07 20.31 -12.81
C ASN A 9 1.04 19.57 -11.87
N GLY A 10 0.48 18.79 -10.95
CA GLY A 10 1.18 17.72 -10.25
C GLY A 10 0.45 16.45 -10.60
N THR A 11 1.17 15.39 -10.97
CA THR A 11 0.59 14.06 -11.13
C THR A 11 -0.12 13.72 -9.83
N VAL A 12 -1.44 13.90 -9.78
CA VAL A 12 -2.25 13.44 -8.67
C VAL A 12 -2.20 11.93 -8.76
N PHE A 13 -1.35 11.33 -7.94
CA PHE A 13 -1.27 9.88 -7.83
C PHE A 13 -2.60 9.40 -7.26
N GLY A 14 -3.35 8.65 -8.06
CA GLY A 14 -4.64 8.11 -7.64
C GLY A 14 -4.46 7.08 -6.53
N ILE A 15 -5.54 6.80 -5.79
CA ILE A 15 -5.51 5.75 -4.75
C ILE A 15 -5.18 4.38 -5.37
N HIS A 16 -5.65 4.12 -6.60
CA HIS A 16 -5.30 2.91 -7.34
C HIS A 16 -3.81 2.87 -7.73
N ASP A 17 -3.24 3.99 -8.17
CA ASP A 17 -1.79 4.06 -8.43
C ASP A 17 -0.98 3.77 -7.15
N TRP A 18 -1.45 4.25 -5.99
CA TRP A 18 -0.88 3.93 -4.68
C TRP A 18 -0.91 2.44 -4.36
N LEU A 19 -2.04 1.77 -4.59
CA LEU A 19 -2.17 0.32 -4.41
C LEU A 19 -1.18 -0.45 -5.30
N ASP A 20 -1.17 -0.16 -6.60
CA ASP A 20 -0.29 -0.81 -7.56
C ASP A 20 1.19 -0.63 -7.19
N TYR A 21 1.56 0.59 -6.79
CA TYR A 21 2.91 0.88 -6.31
C TYR A 21 3.30 0.04 -5.10
N LEU A 22 2.43 -0.04 -4.08
CA LEU A 22 2.70 -0.76 -2.85
C LEU A 22 2.81 -2.27 -3.07
N TRP A 23 1.91 -2.86 -3.86
CA TRP A 23 2.01 -4.27 -4.21
C TRP A 23 3.27 -4.58 -5.02
N ASN A 24 3.63 -3.72 -5.97
CA ASN A 24 4.87 -3.87 -6.73
C ASN A 24 6.12 -3.74 -5.84
N GLN A 25 6.13 -2.82 -4.88
CA GLN A 25 7.21 -2.69 -3.90
C GLN A 25 7.33 -3.95 -3.01
N ALA A 26 6.21 -4.48 -2.51
CA ALA A 26 6.22 -5.72 -1.72
C ALA A 26 6.77 -6.91 -2.52
N ALA A 27 6.35 -7.05 -3.79
CA ALA A 27 6.86 -8.09 -4.69
C ALA A 27 8.35 -7.92 -4.98
N MET A 28 8.80 -6.69 -5.24
CA MET A 28 10.20 -6.37 -5.49
C MET A 28 11.09 -6.71 -4.28
N CYS A 29 10.67 -6.31 -3.08
CA CYS A 29 11.39 -6.61 -1.85
C CYS A 29 11.56 -8.13 -1.65
N ARG A 30 10.50 -8.92 -1.87
CA ARG A 30 10.58 -10.39 -1.79
C ARG A 30 11.55 -10.99 -2.81
N LYS A 31 11.62 -10.42 -4.02
CA LYS A 31 12.60 -10.83 -5.05
C LYS A 31 14.03 -10.47 -4.64
N LEU A 32 14.23 -9.34 -3.95
CA LEU A 32 15.54 -8.93 -3.44
C LEU A 32 16.00 -9.82 -2.28
N VAL A 33 15.09 -10.30 -1.42
CA VAL A 33 15.41 -11.27 -0.35
C VAL A 33 16.05 -12.54 -0.91
N GLN A 34 15.59 -13.02 -2.07
CA GLN A 34 16.16 -14.20 -2.73
C GLN A 34 17.58 -13.98 -3.26
N GLN A 35 17.95 -12.72 -3.53
CA GLN A 35 19.24 -12.34 -4.09
C GLN A 35 20.23 -11.83 -3.03
N ALA A 36 19.75 -11.42 -1.87
CA ALA A 36 20.60 -10.96 -0.78
C ALA A 36 21.34 -12.15 -0.15
N ASP A 37 22.59 -11.95 0.23
CA ASP A 37 23.35 -12.91 1.05
C ASP A 37 23.32 -12.54 2.53
N ASP A 38 23.27 -11.23 2.82
CA ASP A 38 23.30 -10.69 4.17
C ASP A 38 21.97 -10.94 4.92
N PRO A 39 22.01 -11.61 6.09
CA PRO A 39 20.80 -11.92 6.87
C PRO A 39 20.06 -10.68 7.41
N LEU A 40 20.77 -9.60 7.73
CA LEU A 40 20.16 -8.35 8.18
C LEU A 40 19.40 -7.71 7.00
N VAL A 41 20.03 -7.64 5.83
CA VAL A 41 19.39 -7.13 4.60
C VAL A 41 18.14 -7.94 4.25
N LYS A 42 18.16 -9.26 4.36
CA LYS A 42 16.96 -10.11 4.17
C LYS A 42 15.85 -9.74 5.14
N THR A 43 16.19 -9.55 6.41
CA THR A 43 15.23 -9.22 7.47
C THR A 43 14.57 -7.87 7.19
N GLU A 44 15.36 -6.85 6.86
CA GLU A 44 14.86 -5.51 6.55
C GLU A 44 13.98 -5.51 5.29
N LEU A 45 14.37 -6.25 4.23
CA LEU A 45 13.57 -6.37 3.01
C LEU A 45 12.24 -7.10 3.25
N LEU A 46 12.22 -8.12 4.11
CA LEU A 46 10.98 -8.80 4.51
C LEU A 46 10.08 -7.87 5.33
N ALA A 47 10.66 -7.10 6.26
CA ALA A 47 9.91 -6.11 7.04
C ALA A 47 9.30 -5.04 6.13
N LEU A 48 10.07 -4.50 5.18
CA LEU A 48 9.58 -3.53 4.20
C LEU A 48 8.47 -4.12 3.32
N ALA A 49 8.62 -5.35 2.84
CA ALA A 49 7.57 -6.03 2.09
C ALA A 49 6.27 -6.17 2.88
N SER A 50 6.38 -6.46 4.19
CA SER A 50 5.23 -6.56 5.09
C SER A 50 4.51 -5.22 5.25
N VAL A 51 5.26 -4.14 5.46
CA VAL A 51 4.69 -2.79 5.61
C VAL A 51 4.00 -2.34 4.33
N CYS A 52 4.61 -2.56 3.16
CA CYS A 52 3.97 -2.23 1.89
C CYS A 52 2.65 -2.98 1.68
N GLN A 53 2.61 -4.26 2.03
CA GLN A 53 1.38 -5.05 1.93
C GLN A 53 0.33 -4.56 2.93
N GLU A 54 0.68 -4.32 4.19
CA GLU A 54 -0.27 -3.83 5.21
C GLU A 54 -0.94 -2.51 4.80
N ILE A 55 -0.16 -1.57 4.25
CA ILE A 55 -0.71 -0.29 3.78
C ILE A 55 -1.62 -0.53 2.58
N ALA A 56 -1.25 -1.41 1.64
CA ALA A 56 -2.08 -1.72 0.49
C ALA A 56 -3.41 -2.36 0.93
N ASP A 57 -3.36 -3.36 1.80
CA ASP A 57 -4.53 -4.04 2.34
C ASP A 57 -5.44 -3.04 3.07
N ASN A 58 -4.88 -2.12 3.88
CA ASN A 58 -5.65 -1.06 4.54
C ASN A 58 -6.30 -0.10 3.54
N ILE A 59 -5.61 0.29 2.47
CA ILE A 59 -6.19 1.15 1.43
C ILE A 59 -7.31 0.42 0.69
N GLU A 60 -7.10 -0.85 0.33
CA GLU A 60 -8.10 -1.69 -0.34
C GLU A 60 -9.34 -1.91 0.55
N ASP A 61 -9.15 -2.17 1.83
CA ASP A 61 -10.24 -2.30 2.82
C ASP A 61 -11.05 -1.00 2.94
N HIS A 62 -10.39 0.16 2.87
CA HIS A 62 -11.09 1.45 2.88
C HIS A 62 -11.82 1.75 1.56
N LEU A 63 -11.32 1.24 0.43
CA LEU A 63 -11.98 1.38 -0.87
C LEU A 63 -13.18 0.43 -1.02
N THR A 64 -13.07 -0.78 -0.48
CA THR A 64 -14.10 -1.84 -0.57
C THR A 64 -15.09 -1.81 0.60
N GLY A 65 -14.68 -1.25 1.75
CA GLY A 65 -15.47 -1.15 2.98
C GLY A 65 -16.46 0.03 3.03
N GLY A 66 -16.52 0.85 1.98
CA GLY A 66 -17.55 1.89 1.80
C GLY A 66 -18.98 1.35 1.65
N GLU A 67 -19.13 0.05 1.38
CA GLU A 67 -20.42 -0.65 1.35
C GLU A 67 -20.52 -1.67 2.51
N GLY A 68 -20.74 -1.15 3.73
CA GLY A 68 -21.58 -1.84 4.71
C GLY A 68 -21.04 -3.11 5.38
N HIS A 69 -19.79 -3.15 5.85
CA HIS A 69 -19.38 -4.18 6.82
C HIS A 69 -19.31 -3.63 8.25
N ALA A 70 -20.29 -4.04 9.05
CA ALA A 70 -20.26 -4.00 10.51
C ALA A 70 -18.94 -4.60 11.05
N PRO A 71 -18.45 -4.15 12.22
CA PRO A 71 -17.20 -4.63 12.78
C PRO A 71 -17.23 -6.14 13.03
N ARG A 72 -16.53 -6.91 12.20
CA ARG A 72 -16.19 -8.30 12.49
C ARG A 72 -15.03 -8.32 13.46
N GLY A 73 -15.34 -8.34 14.76
CA GLY A 73 -14.30 -8.59 15.75
C GLY A 73 -14.64 -8.20 17.19
N GLN A 74 -15.79 -8.60 17.72
CA GLN A 74 -15.89 -8.83 19.16
C GLN A 74 -16.25 -10.30 19.39
N ARG A 75 -15.20 -11.13 19.38
CA ARG A 75 -15.25 -12.44 20.02
C ARG A 75 -14.13 -12.45 21.04
N LEU A 76 -14.45 -11.94 22.23
CA LEU A 76 -13.71 -12.24 23.45
C LEU A 76 -14.55 -13.22 24.24
N SER A 77 -13.88 -14.31 24.62
CA SER A 77 -14.36 -15.47 25.37
C SER A 77 -14.96 -15.11 26.72
#